data_AF-A0A3L7MYN0-F1
#
_entry.id   AF-A0A3L7MYN0-F1
#
_cell.length_a   1.000
_cell.length_b   1.000
_cell.length_c   1.000
_cell.angle_alpha   90.00
_cell.angle_beta   90.00
_cell.angle_gamma   90.00
#
_symmetry.space_group_name_H-M   'P 1'
#
loop_
_entity.id
_entity.type
_entity.pdbx_description
1 polymer ?
#
loop_
_entity_poly.entity_id
_entity_poly.type
_entity_poly.pdbx_seq_one_letter_code
_entity_poly.pdbx_strand_id
1 'polypeptide(L)'
;MTRSFIQLWTRAEFEVWKSAPNSPLIYAASNQFKQRGITKGDQLFIVACFADTLHLMGCLKVEIGTLNAVEAKNLLPKDAHTWAKDYVFHDRSLNTRMQFDLHVSVSVLTSFRFADGTFPKFKGDGSEFKPDPQTFRGVRELSSNTAINLAKLLDGKVSPKNEVKSVEPEKIRALSIRQPYAERILRGDKKIEYRTWPTTYRGKIYIYAAKTPVQLPGHEDPLDPLKLPRGVLVGTVEIVDCKKGEKYFEWALRNPVRFDPPRTFNAFPQAGYFYPFGKE
;
A
#
# COMPACT_ATOMS: atom_id res chain seq x y z
N MET A 1 -12.08 -26.45 -15.38
CA MET A 1 -11.03 -25.73 -14.63
C MET A 1 -11.54 -24.32 -14.36
N THR A 2 -11.33 -23.80 -13.16
CA THR A 2 -11.67 -22.41 -12.83
C THR A 2 -10.76 -21.46 -13.59
N ARG A 3 -11.32 -20.54 -14.38
CA ARG A 3 -10.53 -19.46 -15.00
C ARG A 3 -10.50 -18.27 -14.06
N SER A 4 -9.46 -17.46 -14.21
CA SER A 4 -9.25 -16.28 -13.38
C SER A 4 -9.04 -15.08 -14.28
N PHE A 5 -9.75 -14.00 -13.97
CA PHE A 5 -9.72 -12.75 -14.71
C PHE A 5 -9.24 -11.62 -13.81
N ILE A 6 -8.78 -10.54 -14.41
CA ILE A 6 -8.46 -9.28 -13.73
C ILE A 6 -9.26 -8.14 -14.36
N GLN A 7 -9.75 -7.25 -13.52
CA GLN A 7 -10.41 -6.01 -13.92
C GLN A 7 -9.74 -4.83 -13.23
N LEU A 8 -9.35 -3.83 -14.03
CA LEU A 8 -8.89 -2.55 -13.53
C LEU A 8 -10.10 -1.62 -13.26
N TRP A 9 -10.26 -1.19 -12.01
CA TRP A 9 -11.18 -0.13 -11.64
C TRP A 9 -10.59 1.25 -11.90
N THR A 10 -11.48 2.17 -12.24
CA THR A 10 -11.17 3.60 -12.30
C THR A 10 -10.97 4.18 -10.91
N ARG A 11 -10.38 5.38 -10.84
CA ARG A 11 -10.29 6.13 -9.57
C ARG A 11 -11.66 6.37 -8.95
N ALA A 12 -12.64 6.73 -9.76
CA ALA A 12 -13.99 7.01 -9.27
C ALA A 12 -14.60 5.77 -8.59
N GLU A 13 -14.54 4.61 -9.25
CA GLU A 13 -15.04 3.35 -8.69
C GLU A 13 -14.31 2.98 -7.40
N PHE A 14 -12.98 3.09 -7.40
CA PHE A 14 -12.17 2.81 -6.22
C PHE A 14 -12.56 3.68 -5.02
N GLU A 15 -12.68 5.00 -5.20
CA GLU A 15 -13.00 5.92 -4.10
C GLU A 15 -14.42 5.70 -3.55
N VAL A 16 -15.38 5.34 -4.40
CA VAL A 16 -16.73 5.00 -3.92
C VAL A 16 -16.68 3.77 -3.00
N TRP A 17 -16.04 2.69 -3.42
CA TRP A 17 -15.92 1.49 -2.59
C TRP A 17 -15.07 1.75 -1.33
N LYS A 18 -14.03 2.59 -1.43
CA LYS A 18 -13.18 2.95 -0.28
C LYS A 18 -13.92 3.79 0.76
N SER A 19 -14.89 4.60 0.35
CA SER A 19 -15.70 5.41 1.27
C SER A 19 -16.58 4.57 2.21
N ALA A 20 -16.82 3.30 1.88
CA ALA A 20 -17.57 2.35 2.68
C ALA A 20 -16.74 1.05 2.88
N PRO A 21 -15.59 1.12 3.59
CA PRO A 21 -14.56 0.06 3.59
C PRO A 21 -15.02 -1.25 4.24
N ASN A 22 -16.10 -1.21 5.03
CA ASN A 22 -16.73 -2.39 5.63
C ASN A 22 -17.73 -3.09 4.69
N SER A 23 -18.03 -2.50 3.53
CA SER A 23 -18.93 -3.12 2.54
C SER A 23 -18.20 -4.30 1.90
N PRO A 24 -18.79 -5.51 1.91
CA PRO A 24 -18.20 -6.65 1.24
C PRO A 24 -18.19 -6.43 -0.27
N LEU A 25 -17.25 -7.08 -0.97
CA LEU A 25 -17.23 -7.10 -2.43
C LEU A 25 -18.36 -8.00 -2.94
N ILE A 26 -19.50 -7.39 -3.30
CA ILE A 26 -20.73 -8.13 -3.63
C ILE A 26 -20.87 -8.36 -5.13
N TYR A 27 -20.38 -7.45 -5.97
CA TYR A 27 -20.53 -7.51 -7.41
C TYR A 27 -19.42 -6.73 -8.12
N ALA A 28 -19.28 -6.97 -9.41
CA ALA A 28 -18.51 -6.14 -10.32
C ALA A 28 -19.34 -5.82 -11.57
N ALA A 29 -19.03 -4.69 -12.19
CA ALA A 29 -19.74 -4.15 -13.36
C ALA A 29 -18.74 -3.94 -14.51
N SER A 30 -19.10 -4.32 -15.74
CA SER A 30 -18.26 -4.13 -16.92
C SER A 30 -19.09 -4.18 -18.20
N ASN A 31 -18.54 -3.65 -19.30
CA ASN A 31 -19.11 -3.84 -20.63
C ASN A 31 -18.46 -5.00 -21.40
N GLN A 32 -17.63 -5.81 -20.72
CA GLN A 32 -16.81 -6.85 -21.36
C GLN A 32 -17.04 -8.25 -20.81
N PHE A 33 -17.81 -8.46 -19.74
CA PHE A 33 -17.90 -9.79 -19.11
C PHE A 33 -18.55 -10.82 -20.04
N LYS A 34 -19.59 -10.42 -20.78
CA LYS A 34 -20.24 -11.30 -21.76
C LYS A 34 -19.30 -11.62 -22.92
N GLN A 35 -18.60 -10.61 -23.43
CA GLN A 35 -17.61 -10.77 -24.51
C GLN A 35 -16.45 -11.68 -24.10
N ARG A 36 -15.99 -11.58 -22.84
CA ARG A 36 -14.95 -12.44 -22.26
C ARG A 36 -15.46 -13.83 -21.85
N GLY A 37 -16.77 -14.06 -21.96
CA GLY A 37 -17.39 -15.34 -21.62
C GLY A 37 -17.23 -15.71 -20.15
N ILE A 38 -17.29 -14.74 -19.22
CA ILE A 38 -17.20 -15.02 -17.79
C ILE A 38 -18.43 -15.81 -17.34
N THR A 39 -18.21 -16.93 -16.66
CA THR A 39 -19.27 -17.84 -16.24
C THR A 39 -19.17 -18.19 -14.76
N LYS A 40 -20.16 -18.94 -14.26
CA LYS A 40 -20.20 -19.44 -12.89
C LYS A 40 -18.93 -20.21 -12.53
N GLY A 41 -18.38 -19.91 -11.36
CA GLY A 41 -17.19 -20.56 -10.82
C GLY A 41 -15.87 -19.91 -11.26
N ASP A 42 -15.88 -19.00 -12.24
CA ASP A 42 -14.71 -18.18 -12.57
C ASP A 42 -14.39 -17.22 -11.41
N GLN A 43 -13.13 -16.78 -11.37
CA GLN A 43 -12.63 -15.80 -10.41
C GLN A 43 -12.36 -14.47 -11.11
N LEU A 44 -12.63 -13.36 -10.43
CA LEU A 44 -12.36 -12.01 -10.92
C LEU A 44 -11.61 -11.22 -9.85
N PHE A 45 -10.33 -10.98 -10.10
CA PHE A 45 -9.48 -10.12 -9.28
C PHE A 45 -9.74 -8.66 -9.63
N ILE A 46 -10.04 -7.85 -8.61
CA ILE A 46 -10.27 -6.43 -8.76
C ILE A 46 -9.00 -5.69 -8.36
N VAL A 47 -8.48 -4.90 -9.30
CA VAL A 47 -7.28 -4.09 -9.10
C VAL A 47 -7.52 -2.64 -9.46
N ALA A 48 -6.71 -1.75 -8.89
CA ALA A 48 -6.69 -0.35 -9.27
C ALA A 48 -5.24 0.14 -9.33
N CYS A 49 -4.94 1.10 -10.20
CA CYS A 49 -3.57 1.59 -10.36
C CYS A 49 -3.50 3.08 -10.02
N PHE A 50 -2.85 3.39 -8.91
CA PHE A 50 -2.66 4.76 -8.39
C PHE A 50 -1.24 4.93 -7.87
N ALA A 51 -0.74 6.16 -7.93
CA ALA A 51 0.60 6.51 -7.43
C ALA A 51 1.69 5.52 -7.91
N ASP A 52 1.61 5.11 -9.18
CA ASP A 52 2.53 4.16 -9.80
C ASP A 52 2.60 2.76 -9.16
N THR A 53 1.55 2.35 -8.44
CA THR A 53 1.42 1.01 -7.84
C THR A 53 0.13 0.32 -8.28
N LEU A 54 0.13 -1.02 -8.28
CA LEU A 54 -1.07 -1.82 -8.53
C LEU A 54 -1.64 -2.30 -7.19
N HIS A 55 -2.81 -1.80 -6.84
CA HIS A 55 -3.58 -2.21 -5.67
C HIS A 55 -4.42 -3.44 -6.00
N LEU A 56 -4.49 -4.41 -5.09
CA LEU A 56 -5.31 -5.60 -5.20
C LEU A 56 -6.40 -5.57 -4.13
N MET A 57 -7.64 -5.27 -4.53
CA MET A 57 -8.72 -5.04 -3.57
C MET A 57 -9.44 -6.31 -3.17
N GLY A 58 -9.51 -7.32 -4.04
CA GLY A 58 -10.24 -8.55 -3.72
C GLY A 58 -10.38 -9.48 -4.91
N CYS A 59 -11.00 -10.62 -4.65
CA CYS A 59 -11.32 -11.61 -5.67
C CYS A 59 -12.79 -12.02 -5.53
N LEU A 60 -13.60 -11.78 -6.57
CA LEU A 60 -14.94 -12.33 -6.65
C LEU A 60 -14.87 -13.74 -7.20
N LYS A 61 -15.48 -14.70 -6.52
CA LYS A 61 -15.94 -15.94 -7.15
C LYS A 61 -17.32 -15.72 -7.74
N VAL A 62 -17.48 -15.93 -9.04
CA VAL A 62 -18.74 -15.70 -9.76
C VAL A 62 -19.76 -16.78 -9.41
N GLU A 63 -20.90 -16.39 -8.82
CA GLU A 63 -21.91 -17.33 -8.32
C GLU A 63 -22.91 -17.81 -9.38
N ILE A 64 -23.41 -16.88 -10.20
CA ILE A 64 -24.51 -17.14 -11.15
C ILE A 64 -23.98 -17.22 -12.59
N GLY A 65 -23.08 -16.30 -12.94
CA GLY A 65 -22.61 -16.07 -14.31
C GLY A 65 -22.70 -14.58 -14.65
N THR A 66 -22.49 -14.24 -15.92
CA THR A 66 -22.68 -12.87 -16.41
C THR A 66 -24.17 -12.57 -16.60
N LEU A 67 -24.66 -11.52 -15.94
CA LEU A 67 -26.02 -11.02 -16.06
C LEU A 67 -26.03 -9.68 -16.81
N ASN A 68 -27.08 -9.43 -17.58
CA ASN A 68 -27.30 -8.10 -18.17
C ASN A 68 -27.89 -7.12 -17.15
N ALA A 69 -27.93 -5.83 -17.48
CA ALA A 69 -28.44 -4.78 -16.58
C ALA A 69 -29.89 -5.00 -16.08
N VAL A 70 -30.76 -5.60 -16.89
CA VAL A 70 -32.16 -5.88 -16.51
C VAL A 70 -32.21 -6.99 -15.47
N GLU A 71 -31.47 -8.08 -15.70
CA GLU A 71 -31.37 -9.22 -14.78
C GLU A 71 -30.70 -8.83 -13.46
N ALA A 72 -29.66 -7.99 -13.52
CA ALA A 72 -28.91 -7.55 -12.35
C ALA A 72 -29.69 -6.61 -11.42
N LYS A 73 -30.67 -5.85 -11.95
CA LYS A 73 -31.37 -4.78 -11.23
C LYS A 73 -31.95 -5.23 -9.88
N ASN A 74 -32.46 -6.45 -9.79
CA ASN A 74 -33.08 -6.97 -8.56
C ASN A 74 -32.05 -7.51 -7.54
N LEU A 75 -30.81 -7.74 -7.96
CA LEU A 75 -29.73 -8.27 -7.13
C LEU A 75 -28.75 -7.19 -6.65
N LEU A 76 -28.72 -6.06 -7.36
CA LEU A 76 -27.89 -4.91 -7.03
C LEU A 76 -28.35 -4.25 -5.72
N PRO A 77 -27.39 -3.76 -4.89
CA PRO A 77 -27.70 -2.85 -3.81
C PRO A 77 -28.47 -1.61 -4.29
N LYS A 78 -29.26 -0.98 -3.42
CA LYS A 78 -30.06 0.23 -3.77
C LYS A 78 -29.22 1.36 -4.37
N ASP A 79 -27.99 1.51 -3.89
CA ASP A 79 -27.06 2.56 -4.31
C ASP A 79 -26.00 2.04 -5.30
N ALA A 80 -26.29 0.93 -5.99
CA ALA A 80 -25.35 0.34 -6.93
C ALA A 80 -25.13 1.21 -8.17
N HIS A 81 -23.93 1.10 -8.72
CA HIS A 81 -23.59 1.74 -9.98
C HIS A 81 -24.20 0.98 -11.15
N THR A 82 -25.02 1.67 -11.95
CA THR A 82 -25.77 1.07 -13.07
C THR A 82 -25.24 1.45 -14.45
N TRP A 83 -23.97 1.87 -14.54
CA TRP A 83 -23.37 2.36 -15.80
C TRP A 83 -23.08 1.25 -16.82
N ALA A 84 -22.95 0.00 -16.36
CA ALA A 84 -22.49 -1.11 -17.18
C ALA A 84 -23.62 -1.92 -17.80
N LYS A 85 -23.30 -2.65 -18.87
CA LYS A 85 -24.19 -3.61 -19.54
C LYS A 85 -24.18 -4.97 -18.87
N ASP A 86 -23.03 -5.39 -18.35
CA ASP A 86 -22.81 -6.71 -17.78
C ASP A 86 -22.41 -6.62 -16.30
N TYR A 87 -22.93 -7.55 -15.50
CA TYR A 87 -22.67 -7.66 -14.06
C TYR A 87 -22.35 -9.10 -13.70
N VAL A 88 -21.44 -9.26 -12.73
CA VAL A 88 -21.19 -10.54 -12.08
C VAL A 88 -21.30 -10.36 -10.57
N PHE A 89 -21.84 -11.37 -9.89
CA PHE A 89 -22.07 -11.34 -8.45
C PHE A 89 -21.16 -12.33 -7.73
N HIS A 90 -20.65 -11.88 -6.59
CA HIS A 90 -19.84 -12.68 -5.70
C HIS A 90 -20.70 -13.70 -4.96
N ASP A 91 -20.19 -14.93 -4.86
CA ASP A 91 -20.69 -15.95 -3.94
C ASP A 91 -20.70 -15.43 -2.50
N ARG A 92 -21.90 -15.08 -2.02
CA ARG A 92 -22.10 -14.45 -0.70
C ARG A 92 -21.67 -15.32 0.47
N SER A 93 -21.52 -16.64 0.26
CA SER A 93 -21.01 -17.54 1.30
C SER A 93 -19.54 -17.31 1.64
N LEU A 94 -18.77 -16.65 0.76
CA LEU A 94 -17.31 -16.55 0.87
C LEU A 94 -16.78 -15.31 1.61
N ASN A 95 -17.65 -14.44 2.12
CA ASN A 95 -17.33 -13.27 2.96
C ASN A 95 -15.98 -12.57 2.63
N THR A 96 -15.78 -12.23 1.35
CA THR A 96 -14.54 -11.57 0.91
C THR A 96 -14.54 -10.11 1.35
N ARG A 97 -13.59 -9.75 2.22
CA ARG A 97 -13.32 -8.36 2.60
C ARG A 97 -12.42 -7.70 1.56
N MET A 98 -12.74 -6.46 1.21
CA MET A 98 -11.87 -5.68 0.34
C MET A 98 -10.64 -5.17 1.10
N GLN A 99 -9.50 -5.10 0.40
CA GLN A 99 -8.23 -4.60 0.92
C GLN A 99 -7.76 -3.40 0.09
N PHE A 100 -8.03 -2.19 0.55
CA PHE A 100 -7.69 -0.97 -0.22
C PHE A 100 -6.21 -0.60 -0.16
N ASP A 101 -5.50 -1.09 0.85
CA ASP A 101 -4.08 -0.80 1.09
C ASP A 101 -3.15 -1.98 0.69
N LEU A 102 -3.71 -3.06 0.11
CA LEU A 102 -2.91 -4.19 -0.37
C LEU A 102 -2.32 -3.87 -1.74
N HIS A 103 -1.00 -3.84 -1.82
CA HIS A 103 -0.26 -3.64 -3.07
C HIS A 103 0.23 -4.97 -3.64
N VAL A 104 0.20 -5.11 -4.96
CA VAL A 104 0.83 -6.24 -5.65
C VAL A 104 2.35 -6.07 -5.59
N SER A 105 3.05 -7.02 -4.97
CA SER A 105 4.50 -6.94 -4.79
C SER A 105 5.26 -7.00 -6.12
N VAL A 106 6.48 -6.45 -6.15
CA VAL A 106 7.39 -6.53 -7.29
C VAL A 106 7.63 -7.98 -7.74
N SER A 107 7.72 -8.93 -6.79
CA SER A 107 7.88 -10.35 -7.09
C SER A 107 6.67 -10.96 -7.82
N VAL A 108 5.46 -10.52 -7.49
CA VAL A 108 4.26 -10.94 -8.22
C VAL A 108 4.17 -10.23 -9.57
N LEU A 109 4.54 -8.95 -9.65
CA LEU A 109 4.56 -8.18 -10.90
C LEU A 109 5.56 -8.73 -11.92
N THR A 110 6.77 -9.11 -11.50
CA THR A 110 7.82 -9.70 -12.35
C THR A 110 7.42 -11.05 -12.96
N SER A 111 6.76 -11.89 -12.16
CA SER A 111 6.25 -13.19 -12.59
C SER A 111 4.84 -13.14 -13.19
N PHE A 112 4.23 -11.95 -13.27
CA PHE A 112 2.87 -11.77 -13.74
C PHE A 112 2.76 -12.14 -15.23
N ARG A 113 1.85 -13.06 -15.54
CA ARG A 113 1.47 -13.42 -16.90
C ARG A 113 -0.05 -13.46 -17.09
N PHE A 114 -0.50 -12.95 -18.23
CA PHE A 114 -1.86 -13.18 -18.72
C PHE A 114 -1.95 -14.60 -19.32
N ALA A 115 -3.18 -15.07 -19.57
CA ALA A 115 -3.41 -16.40 -20.12
C ALA A 115 -2.81 -16.59 -21.52
N ASP A 116 -2.68 -15.51 -22.29
CA ASP A 116 -2.01 -15.47 -23.60
C ASP A 116 -0.47 -15.43 -23.51
N GLY A 117 0.10 -15.53 -22.31
CA GLY A 117 1.55 -15.51 -22.07
C GLY A 117 2.17 -14.10 -22.06
N THR A 118 1.43 -13.05 -22.38
CA THR A 118 1.92 -11.67 -22.29
C THR A 118 2.13 -11.25 -20.83
N PHE A 119 2.94 -10.23 -20.60
CA PHE A 119 3.25 -9.68 -19.27
C PHE A 119 2.89 -8.19 -19.18
N PRO A 120 2.72 -7.64 -17.96
CA PRO A 120 2.46 -6.22 -17.76
C PRO A 120 3.56 -5.32 -18.32
N LYS A 121 3.19 -4.22 -18.98
CA LYS A 121 4.15 -3.16 -19.30
C LYS A 121 4.38 -2.30 -18.06
N PHE A 122 5.59 -1.78 -17.93
CA PHE A 122 5.98 -0.87 -16.86
C PHE A 122 6.38 0.47 -17.48
N LYS A 123 6.16 1.57 -16.74
CA LYS A 123 6.57 2.91 -17.15
C LYS A 123 8.09 3.05 -17.11
N GLY A 124 8.62 3.96 -17.92
CA GLY A 124 10.06 4.21 -18.00
C GLY A 124 10.83 3.04 -18.60
N ASP A 125 12.01 2.75 -18.06
CA ASP A 125 12.84 1.60 -18.42
C ASP A 125 12.41 0.29 -17.71
N GLY A 126 11.40 0.37 -16.85
CA GLY A 126 10.87 -0.77 -16.08
C GLY A 126 11.66 -1.13 -14.82
N SER A 127 12.76 -0.43 -14.51
CA SER A 127 13.59 -0.69 -13.32
C SER A 127 12.84 -0.45 -11.99
N GLU A 128 11.88 0.47 -12.01
CA GLU A 128 11.07 0.84 -10.84
C GLU A 128 9.77 0.02 -10.71
N PHE A 129 9.51 -0.91 -11.64
CA PHE A 129 8.32 -1.78 -11.66
C PHE A 129 6.97 -1.05 -11.51
N LYS A 130 6.91 0.20 -11.98
CA LYS A 130 5.71 1.03 -12.01
C LYS A 130 4.77 0.54 -13.11
N PRO A 131 3.66 -0.16 -12.80
CA PRO A 131 2.81 -0.76 -13.82
C PRO A 131 2.16 0.32 -14.68
N ASP A 132 2.15 0.11 -16.00
CA ASP A 132 1.35 0.94 -16.90
C ASP A 132 -0.12 0.50 -16.79
N PRO A 133 -1.04 1.39 -16.30
CA PRO A 133 -2.46 1.07 -16.20
C PRO A 133 -3.07 0.59 -17.53
N GLN A 134 -2.53 1.02 -18.67
CA GLN A 134 -2.96 0.56 -19.99
C GLN A 134 -2.95 -0.95 -20.14
N THR A 135 -2.00 -1.62 -19.48
CA THR A 135 -1.83 -3.07 -19.62
C THR A 135 -2.99 -3.87 -19.00
N PHE A 136 -3.65 -3.28 -18.00
CA PHE A 136 -4.73 -3.89 -17.25
C PHE A 136 -6.11 -3.37 -17.68
N ARG A 137 -6.17 -2.47 -18.67
CA ARG A 137 -7.45 -1.95 -19.17
C ARG A 137 -8.32 -3.07 -19.70
N GLY A 138 -9.62 -2.95 -19.42
CA GLY A 138 -10.60 -3.98 -19.73
C GLY A 138 -10.58 -5.14 -18.74
N VAL A 139 -11.12 -6.27 -19.16
CA VAL A 139 -11.13 -7.52 -18.40
C VAL A 139 -10.23 -8.52 -19.12
N ARG A 140 -9.20 -9.05 -18.44
CA ARG A 140 -8.21 -9.95 -19.05
C ARG A 140 -8.10 -11.26 -18.29
N GLU A 141 -7.92 -12.36 -19.01
CA GLU A 141 -7.68 -13.67 -18.39
C GLU A 141 -6.22 -13.78 -17.91
N LEU A 142 -6.05 -14.36 -16.73
CA LEU A 142 -4.78 -14.55 -16.06
C LEU A 142 -4.24 -15.96 -16.29
N SER A 143 -2.92 -16.10 -16.31
CA SER A 143 -2.33 -17.44 -16.15
C SER A 143 -2.66 -18.00 -14.77
N SER A 144 -2.70 -19.33 -14.65
CA SER A 144 -2.96 -20.00 -13.37
C SER A 144 -1.95 -19.60 -12.29
N ASN A 145 -0.67 -19.42 -12.64
CA ASN A 145 0.36 -19.02 -11.68
C ASN A 145 0.13 -17.61 -11.14
N THR A 146 -0.24 -16.65 -12.01
CA THR A 146 -0.59 -15.29 -11.59
C THR A 146 -1.80 -15.31 -10.65
N ALA A 147 -2.86 -16.04 -11.01
CA ALA A 147 -4.05 -16.15 -10.19
C ALA A 147 -3.76 -16.73 -8.79
N ILE A 148 -2.94 -17.79 -8.73
CA ILE A 148 -2.49 -18.39 -7.46
C ILE A 148 -1.72 -17.37 -6.63
N ASN A 149 -0.82 -16.60 -7.22
CA ASN A 149 -0.03 -15.60 -6.50
C ASN A 149 -0.90 -14.45 -5.97
N LEU A 150 -1.84 -13.96 -6.76
CA LEU A 150 -2.80 -12.92 -6.31
C LEU A 150 -3.72 -13.44 -5.20
N ALA A 151 -4.25 -14.68 -5.33
CA ALA A 151 -5.07 -15.29 -4.28
C ALA A 151 -4.30 -15.45 -2.96
N LYS A 152 -3.06 -15.94 -3.03
CA LYS A 152 -2.21 -16.06 -1.85
C LYS A 152 -1.83 -14.70 -1.23
N LEU A 153 -1.76 -13.62 -2.02
CA LEU A 153 -1.61 -12.26 -1.47
C LEU A 153 -2.86 -11.85 -0.68
N LEU A 154 -4.06 -12.13 -1.20
CA LEU A 154 -5.32 -11.85 -0.50
C LEU A 154 -5.48 -12.67 0.79
N ASP A 155 -5.07 -13.94 0.76
CA ASP A 155 -5.13 -14.85 1.92
C ASP A 155 -4.01 -14.59 2.96
N GLY A 156 -3.07 -13.68 2.67
CA GLY A 156 -1.89 -13.45 3.50
C GLY A 156 -0.90 -14.63 3.53
N LYS A 157 -1.03 -15.61 2.62
CA LYS A 157 -0.23 -16.87 2.58
C LYS A 157 0.96 -16.83 1.60
N VAL A 158 1.11 -15.83 0.74
CA VAL A 158 2.43 -15.55 0.14
C VAL A 158 3.27 -14.84 1.20
N SER A 159 4.09 -15.62 1.90
CA SER A 159 5.39 -15.11 2.34
C SER A 159 6.28 -15.01 1.10
N PRO A 160 6.71 -13.81 0.66
CA PRO A 160 7.76 -13.70 -0.32
C PRO A 160 9.08 -14.06 0.38
N LYS A 161 9.60 -15.24 0.12
CA LYS A 161 11.05 -15.45 0.23
C LYS A 161 11.68 -14.55 -0.85
N ASN A 162 12.43 -13.55 -0.41
CA ASN A 162 13.00 -12.40 -1.14
C ASN A 162 12.08 -11.18 -1.30
N GLU A 163 11.77 -10.60 -0.14
CA GLU A 163 11.80 -9.17 0.24
C GLU A 163 11.42 -8.08 -0.78
N VAL A 164 10.14 -7.71 -0.77
CA VAL A 164 9.75 -6.33 -0.41
C VAL A 164 8.65 -6.47 0.64
N LYS A 165 8.97 -6.21 1.91
CA LYS A 165 8.01 -6.32 3.01
C LYS A 165 6.95 -5.22 2.89
N SER A 166 5.69 -5.56 2.61
CA SER A 166 4.56 -4.78 3.12
C SER A 166 4.50 -5.01 4.62
N VAL A 167 5.31 -4.24 5.35
CA VAL A 167 5.37 -4.25 6.81
C VAL A 167 4.03 -3.73 7.32
N GLU A 168 3.15 -4.63 7.81
CA GLU A 168 2.28 -4.33 8.94
C GLU A 168 3.10 -3.44 9.87
N PRO A 169 2.75 -2.17 10.07
CA PRO A 169 3.68 -1.22 10.65
C PRO A 169 4.20 -1.81 11.96
N GLU A 170 5.51 -2.13 11.96
CA GLU A 170 6.21 -2.70 13.11
C GLU A 170 5.76 -1.90 14.34
N LYS A 171 5.31 -2.57 15.40
CA LYS A 171 4.86 -1.93 16.65
C LYS A 171 6.05 -1.36 17.45
N ILE A 172 6.97 -0.72 16.73
CA ILE A 172 8.16 -0.08 17.24
C ILE A 172 7.88 1.39 17.56
N ARG A 173 8.71 1.94 18.43
CA ARG A 173 8.58 3.31 18.92
C ARG A 173 8.96 4.30 17.81
N ALA A 174 8.34 5.47 17.84
CA ALA A 174 8.72 6.62 17.04
C ALA A 174 9.44 7.66 17.91
N LEU A 175 10.44 8.33 17.35
CA LEU A 175 11.07 9.51 17.95
C LEU A 175 10.69 10.76 17.14
N SER A 176 10.20 11.77 17.85
CA SER A 176 9.87 13.08 17.27
C SER A 176 11.13 13.92 17.06
N ILE A 177 11.42 14.30 15.81
CA ILE A 177 12.59 15.08 15.39
C ILE A 177 12.13 16.25 14.53
N ARG A 178 12.61 17.47 14.81
CA ARG A 178 12.27 18.66 14.02
C ARG A 178 13.04 18.69 12.70
N GLN A 179 12.41 19.17 11.64
CA GLN A 179 13.14 19.51 10.41
C GLN A 179 14.07 20.71 10.66
N PRO A 180 15.26 20.76 10.03
CA PRO A 180 15.76 19.87 8.96
C PRO A 180 16.50 18.62 9.47
N TYR A 181 16.61 18.42 10.79
CA TYR A 181 17.39 17.31 11.34
C TYR A 181 16.85 15.92 10.99
N ALA A 182 15.52 15.77 10.91
CA ALA A 182 14.91 14.51 10.48
C ALA A 182 15.37 14.13 9.06
N GLU A 183 15.38 15.10 8.14
CA GLU A 183 15.89 14.93 6.78
C GLU A 183 17.40 14.63 6.75
N ARG A 184 18.20 15.33 7.56
CA ARG A 184 19.65 15.07 7.66
C ARG A 184 19.98 13.68 8.19
N ILE A 185 19.14 13.12 9.07
CA ILE A 185 19.29 11.73 9.52
C ILE A 185 19.01 10.76 8.37
N LEU A 186 17.92 10.98 7.63
CA LEU A 186 17.53 10.12 6.51
C LEU A 186 18.51 10.18 5.33
N ARG A 187 19.21 11.30 5.13
CA ARG A 187 20.33 11.42 4.18
C ARG A 187 21.62 10.77 4.68
N GLY A 188 21.72 10.47 5.97
CA GLY A 188 22.93 9.94 6.61
C GLY A 188 23.95 11.01 7.01
N ASP A 189 23.65 12.30 6.80
CA ASP A 189 24.50 13.43 7.17
C ASP A 189 24.59 13.58 8.70
N LYS A 190 23.47 13.33 9.39
CA LYS A 190 23.37 13.36 10.85
C LYS A 190 23.35 11.95 11.43
N LYS A 191 24.49 11.51 11.95
CA LYS A 191 24.68 10.16 12.53
C LYS A 191 24.52 10.12 14.05
N ILE A 192 24.42 11.26 14.71
CA ILE A 192 24.26 11.39 16.16
C ILE A 192 23.03 12.24 16.44
N GLU A 193 22.10 11.74 17.26
CA GLU A 193 20.98 12.51 17.79
C GLU A 193 21.28 12.95 19.23
N TYR A 194 21.06 14.23 19.52
CA TYR A 194 21.37 14.80 20.84
C TYR A 194 20.09 14.96 21.65
N ARG A 195 20.07 14.42 22.87
CA ARG A 195 18.93 14.52 23.80
C ARG A 195 19.38 14.89 25.20
N THR A 196 18.51 15.53 25.97
CA THR A 196 18.75 15.84 27.39
C THR A 196 18.62 14.62 28.29
N TRP A 197 18.22 13.47 27.77
CA TRP A 197 17.98 12.24 28.52
C TRP A 197 18.62 11.03 27.83
N PRO A 198 19.07 10.02 28.60
CA PRO A 198 19.70 8.81 28.07
C PRO A 198 18.65 7.83 27.52
N THR A 199 19.05 6.93 26.63
CA THR A 199 18.24 5.78 26.26
C THR A 199 18.98 4.46 26.40
N THR A 200 18.33 3.49 27.03
CA THR A 200 18.78 2.09 27.07
C THR A 200 18.29 1.29 25.88
N TYR A 201 17.37 1.85 25.08
CA TYR A 201 16.83 1.18 23.90
C TYR A 201 17.90 1.01 22.83
N ARG A 202 17.94 -0.16 22.21
CA ARG A 202 18.76 -0.49 21.04
C ARG A 202 17.87 -1.19 20.02
N GLY A 203 17.96 -0.76 18.77
CA GLY A 203 17.12 -1.27 17.70
C GLY A 203 16.43 -0.18 16.91
N LYS A 204 15.50 -0.61 16.05
CA LYS A 204 14.85 0.23 15.04
C LYS A 204 13.74 1.08 15.66
N ILE A 205 13.72 2.35 15.27
CA ILE A 205 12.66 3.30 15.59
C ILE A 205 12.14 3.98 14.33
N TYR A 206 10.91 4.45 14.37
CA TYR A 206 10.42 5.40 13.37
C TYR A 206 10.96 6.82 13.62
N ILE A 207 11.18 7.57 12.55
CA ILE A 207 11.42 9.00 12.58
C ILE A 207 10.12 9.72 12.25
N TYR A 208 9.59 10.45 13.24
CA TYR A 208 8.48 11.37 13.04
C TYR A 208 9.02 12.78 12.80
N ALA A 209 8.71 13.36 11.65
CA ALA A 209 9.04 14.74 11.35
C ALA A 209 8.04 15.66 12.07
N ALA A 210 8.50 16.36 13.12
CA ALA A 210 7.66 17.21 13.93
C ALA A 210 7.00 18.34 13.11
N LYS A 211 5.77 18.72 13.49
CA LYS A 211 5.01 19.80 12.82
C LYS A 211 5.73 21.15 12.85
N THR A 212 6.39 21.45 13.97
CA THR A 212 7.18 22.67 14.16
C THR A 212 8.63 22.41 13.74
N PRO A 213 9.11 23.00 12.63
CA PRO A 213 10.52 22.91 12.26
C PRO A 213 11.38 23.80 13.18
N VAL A 214 12.70 23.67 13.07
CA VAL A 214 13.65 24.62 13.63
C VAL A 214 14.39 25.31 12.48
N GLN A 215 14.56 26.62 12.59
CA GLN A 215 15.41 27.36 11.68
C GLN A 215 16.82 27.36 12.27
N LEU A 216 17.80 26.88 11.51
CA LEU A 216 19.18 26.86 11.98
C LEU A 216 19.75 28.29 11.92
N PRO A 217 20.20 28.88 13.05
CA PRO A 217 20.79 30.20 13.01
C PRO A 217 22.17 30.15 12.33
N GLY A 218 22.41 31.06 11.39
CA GLY A 218 23.75 31.38 10.90
C GLY A 218 24.31 30.54 9.75
N HIS A 219 23.53 29.68 9.09
CA HIS A 219 23.89 29.05 7.82
C HIS A 219 22.65 28.99 6.93
N GLU A 220 22.79 29.32 5.65
CA GLU A 220 21.83 28.93 4.61
C GLU A 220 21.89 27.40 4.49
N ASP A 221 21.15 26.70 5.36
CA ASP A 221 20.96 25.27 5.18
C ASP A 221 20.29 25.09 3.80
N PRO A 222 20.90 24.35 2.85
CA PRO A 222 20.27 24.10 1.56
C PRO A 222 18.91 23.37 1.70
N LEU A 223 18.66 22.76 2.87
CA LEU A 223 17.38 22.21 3.25
C LEU A 223 16.49 23.29 3.90
N ASP A 224 15.55 23.81 3.12
CA ASP A 224 14.45 24.63 3.64
C ASP A 224 13.50 23.76 4.49
N PRO A 225 13.46 23.94 5.83
CA PRO A 225 12.63 23.11 6.71
C PRO A 225 11.13 23.22 6.45
N LEU A 226 10.68 24.32 5.82
CA LEU A 226 9.27 24.56 5.51
C LEU A 226 8.81 23.77 4.27
N LYS A 227 9.73 23.44 3.37
CA LYS A 227 9.48 22.64 2.16
C LYS A 227 9.57 21.13 2.40
N LEU A 228 10.04 20.70 3.58
CA LEU A 228 10.17 19.29 3.94
C LEU A 228 8.86 18.73 4.53
N PRO A 229 8.60 17.40 4.41
CA PRO A 229 7.45 16.77 5.05
C PRO A 229 7.46 16.97 6.57
N ARG A 230 6.28 17.28 7.12
CA ARG A 230 6.04 17.57 8.55
C ARG A 230 4.73 16.93 8.99
N GLY A 231 4.64 16.53 10.25
CA GLY A 231 3.45 15.88 10.80
C GLY A 231 3.25 14.42 10.36
N VAL A 232 4.30 13.76 9.85
CA VAL A 232 4.27 12.42 9.26
C VAL A 232 5.48 11.59 9.68
N LEU A 233 5.39 10.26 9.56
CA LEU A 233 6.55 9.37 9.67
C LEU A 233 7.30 9.40 8.34
N VAL A 234 8.59 9.75 8.39
CA VAL A 234 9.41 9.96 7.19
C VAL A 234 10.39 8.81 6.94
N GLY A 235 10.52 7.87 7.88
CA GLY A 235 11.40 6.71 7.74
C GLY A 235 11.65 5.98 9.06
N THR A 236 12.66 5.13 9.06
CA THR A 236 13.20 4.46 10.26
C THR A 236 14.71 4.68 10.38
N VAL A 237 15.23 4.46 11.59
CA VAL A 237 16.67 4.44 11.89
C VAL A 237 16.91 3.51 13.08
N GLU A 238 18.12 2.98 13.21
CA GLU A 238 18.52 2.15 14.35
C GLU A 238 19.35 2.95 15.35
N ILE A 239 18.97 2.84 16.64
CA ILE A 239 19.80 3.31 17.75
C ILE A 239 20.73 2.18 18.14
N VAL A 240 22.04 2.39 17.95
CA VAL A 240 23.06 1.37 18.21
C VAL A 240 23.87 1.66 19.47
N ASP A 241 23.93 2.91 19.91
CA ASP A 241 24.61 3.29 21.14
C ASP A 241 24.04 4.59 21.74
N CYS A 242 24.32 4.83 23.02
CA CYS A 242 23.99 6.06 23.73
C CYS A 242 25.10 6.38 24.75
N LYS A 243 25.83 7.48 24.53
CA LYS A 243 26.91 7.94 25.41
C LYS A 243 26.55 9.25 26.09
N LYS A 244 27.06 9.46 27.31
CA LYS A 244 26.93 10.75 28.01
C LYS A 244 28.01 11.70 27.47
N GLY A 245 27.59 12.77 26.80
CA GLY A 245 28.45 13.90 26.44
C GLY A 245 28.46 14.97 27.54
N GLU A 246 29.11 16.10 27.27
CA GLU A 246 29.24 17.19 28.26
C GLU A 246 27.89 17.84 28.61
N LYS A 247 27.05 18.12 27.61
CA LYS A 247 25.75 18.80 27.77
C LYS A 247 24.55 17.92 27.43
N TYR A 248 24.72 16.96 26.54
CA TYR A 248 23.65 16.11 26.01
C TYR A 248 24.11 14.66 25.96
N PHE A 249 23.14 13.75 25.94
CA PHE A 249 23.38 12.36 25.57
C PHE A 249 23.41 12.24 24.04
N GLU A 250 24.38 11.48 23.56
CA GLU A 250 24.66 11.25 22.15
C GLU A 250 24.15 9.88 21.75
N TRP A 251 23.06 9.86 21.00
CA TRP A 251 22.46 8.63 20.50
C TRP A 251 23.03 8.33 19.11
N ALA A 252 23.79 7.25 19.01
CA ALA A 252 24.39 6.84 17.74
C ALA A 252 23.34 6.18 16.85
N LEU A 253 23.21 6.73 15.64
CA LEU A 253 22.23 6.31 14.65
C LEU A 253 22.90 5.57 13.47
N ARG A 254 22.24 4.52 12.98
CA ARG A 254 22.65 3.70 11.84
C ARG A 254 21.46 3.29 10.98
N ASN A 255 21.75 2.84 9.76
CA ASN A 255 20.78 2.23 8.85
C ASN A 255 19.49 3.06 8.65
N PRO A 256 19.59 4.36 8.28
CA PRO A 256 18.40 5.14 7.97
C PRO A 256 17.70 4.56 6.74
N VAL A 257 16.38 4.38 6.83
CA VAL A 257 15.52 3.93 5.72
C VAL A 257 14.42 4.95 5.53
N ARG A 258 14.38 5.59 4.36
CA ARG A 258 13.36 6.59 4.02
C ARG A 258 12.03 5.93 3.64
N PHE A 259 10.93 6.56 4.03
CA PHE A 259 9.62 6.27 3.47
C PHE A 259 9.31 7.22 2.32
N ASP A 260 9.00 6.64 1.16
CA ASP A 260 8.50 7.35 0.00
C ASP A 260 7.30 6.58 -0.57
N PRO A 261 6.06 7.07 -0.37
CA PRO A 261 5.71 8.31 0.34
C PRO A 261 5.84 8.20 1.87
N PRO A 262 5.93 9.34 2.61
CA PRO A 262 5.82 9.36 4.07
C PRO A 262 4.53 8.71 4.58
N ARG A 263 4.57 8.09 5.77
CA ARG A 263 3.42 7.38 6.35
C ARG A 263 2.65 8.26 7.35
N THR A 264 1.32 8.17 7.30
CA THR A 264 0.42 8.73 8.31
C THR A 264 0.14 7.71 9.42
N PHE A 265 -0.33 8.17 10.57
CA PHE A 265 -0.65 7.33 11.71
C PHE A 265 -1.72 8.00 12.59
N ASN A 266 -2.46 7.19 13.36
CA ASN A 266 -3.59 7.64 14.19
C ASN A 266 -3.20 7.66 15.68
N ALA A 267 -2.15 8.42 16.04
CA ALA A 267 -1.76 8.63 17.43
C ALA A 267 -1.33 10.09 17.68
N PHE A 268 -1.41 10.54 18.94
CA PHE A 268 -0.88 11.85 19.33
C PHE A 268 0.63 11.74 19.59
N PRO A 269 1.49 12.42 18.81
CA PRO A 269 2.92 12.38 19.00
C PRO A 269 3.31 13.08 20.31
N GLN A 270 4.18 12.44 21.10
CA GLN A 270 4.64 12.96 22.38
C GLN A 270 6.07 13.51 22.31
N ALA A 271 6.44 14.34 23.28
CA ALA A 271 7.81 14.79 23.47
C ALA A 271 8.66 13.62 24.03
N GLY A 272 9.12 12.74 23.15
CA GLY A 272 9.85 11.53 23.50
C GLY A 272 9.51 10.37 22.57
N TYR A 273 9.56 9.15 23.10
CA TYR A 273 9.05 7.98 22.40
C TYR A 273 7.52 7.97 22.41
N PHE A 274 6.92 7.59 21.29
CA PHE A 274 5.49 7.25 21.22
C PHE A 274 5.29 6.06 20.28
N TYR A 275 4.10 5.49 20.25
CA TYR A 275 3.79 4.27 19.49
C TYR A 275 2.74 4.59 18.43
N PRO A 276 3.15 4.87 17.17
CA PRO A 276 2.22 5.29 16.13
C PRO A 276 1.17 4.24 15.76
N PHE A 277 1.46 2.96 16.02
CA PHE A 277 0.63 1.81 15.64
C PHE A 277 0.30 0.89 16.81
N GLY A 278 0.30 1.43 18.04
CA GLY A 278 0.08 0.68 19.27
C GLY A 278 1.35 0.07 19.85
N LYS A 279 1.26 -0.37 21.11
CA LYS A 279 2.32 -1.14 21.78
C LYS A 279 2.20 -2.61 21.35
N GLU A 280 3.32 -3.33 21.38
CA GLU A 280 3.30 -4.80 21.36
C GLU A 280 2.40 -5.33 22.48
#